data_AF-A0A8T4NWC8-F1
#
_entry.id   AF-A0A8T4NWC8-F1
#
_cell.length_a   1.000
_cell.length_b   1.000
_cell.length_c   1.000
_cell.angle_alpha   90.00
_cell.angle_beta   90.00
_cell.angle_gamma   90.00
#
_symmetry.space_group_name_H-M   'P 1'
#
loop_
_entity.id
_entity.type
_entity.pdbx_description
1 polymer ?
#
loop_
_entity_poly.entity_id
_entity_poly.type
_entity_poly.pdbx_seq_one_letter_code
_entity_poly.pdbx_strand_id
1 'polypeptide(L)'
;MYSIQIEKNAENFLKKLQKKDAELILKKIYSIRDNPFRFLKRLQGGKLWRLRIADYRAVVEVVISANRIIVLRIGHRKNVYD
;
A
#
# COMPACT_ATOMS: atom_id res chain seq x y z
N MET A 1 8.52 -12.23 7.95
CA MET A 1 7.36 -11.99 7.06
C MET A 1 6.32 -11.17 7.81
N TYR A 2 5.81 -10.10 7.20
CA TYR A 2 4.77 -9.24 7.76
C TYR A 2 3.37 -9.70 7.33
N SER A 3 2.39 -9.60 8.23
CA SER A 3 0.96 -9.72 7.89
C SER A 3 0.47 -8.46 7.18
N ILE A 4 -0.52 -8.60 6.29
CA ILE A 4 -1.15 -7.48 5.58
C ILE A 4 -2.57 -7.32 6.10
N GLN A 5 -2.92 -6.11 6.52
CA GLN A 5 -4.28 -5.66 6.78
C GLN A 5 -4.62 -4.59 5.75
N ILE A 6 -5.77 -4.70 5.09
CA ILE A 6 -6.24 -3.71 4.11
C ILE A 6 -7.43 -2.99 4.74
N GLU A 7 -7.32 -1.68 4.93
CA GLU A 7 -8.41 -0.88 5.47
C GLU A 7 -9.56 -0.72 4.47
N LYS A 8 -10.76 -0.48 4.98
CA LYS A 8 -11.99 -0.37 4.18
C LYS A 8 -11.87 0.64 3.03
N ASN A 9 -11.14 1.74 3.24
CA ASN A 9 -10.89 2.74 2.20
C ASN A 9 -10.06 2.20 1.03
N ALA A 10 -9.00 1.44 1.33
CA ALA A 10 -8.17 0.80 0.32
C ALA A 10 -8.93 -0.34 -0.38
N GLU A 11 -9.72 -1.12 0.37
CA GLU A 11 -10.57 -2.17 -0.18
C GLU A 11 -11.63 -1.61 -1.14
N ASN A 12 -12.31 -0.54 -0.76
CA ASN A 12 -13.29 0.15 -1.59
C ASN A 12 -12.66 0.71 -2.87
N PHE A 13 -11.42 1.19 -2.80
CA PHE A 13 -10.68 1.63 -4.00
C PHE A 13 -10.43 0.46 -4.94
N LEU A 14 -9.92 -0.67 -4.42
CA LEU A 14 -9.67 -1.89 -5.21
C LEU A 14 -10.93 -2.41 -5.90
N LYS A 15 -12.07 -2.41 -5.18
CA LYS A 15 -13.37 -2.84 -5.72
C LYS A 15 -13.87 -2.02 -6.91
N LYS A 16 -13.40 -0.78 -7.07
CA LYS A 16 -13.77 0.11 -8.19
C LYS A 16 -12.86 -0.05 -9.41
N LEU A 17 -11.74 -0.75 -9.27
CA LEU A 17 -10.79 -0.94 -10.37
C LEU A 17 -11.19 -2.09 -11.28
N GLN A 18 -10.65 -2.07 -12.49
CA GLN A 18 -10.65 -3.25 -13.34
C GLN A 18 -9.86 -4.37 -12.65
N LYS A 19 -10.31 -5.63 -12.86
CA LYS A 19 -9.72 -6.82 -12.24
C LYS A 19 -8.19 -6.87 -12.37
N LYS A 20 -7.66 -6.57 -13.56
CA LYS A 20 -6.23 -6.57 -13.85
C LYS A 20 -5.44 -5.60 -12.97
N ASP A 21 -5.96 -4.40 -12.74
CA ASP A 21 -5.30 -3.38 -11.92
C ASP A 21 -5.35 -3.75 -10.44
N ALA A 22 -6.51 -4.23 -9.97
CA ALA A 22 -6.67 -4.71 -8.60
C ALA A 22 -5.70 -5.88 -8.29
N GLU A 23 -5.58 -6.84 -9.20
CA GLU A 23 -4.65 -7.97 -9.09
C GLU A 23 -3.19 -7.52 -9.08
N LEU A 24 -2.81 -6.58 -9.94
CA LEU A 24 -1.46 -6.01 -9.96
C LEU A 24 -1.12 -5.35 -8.61
N ILE A 25 -2.07 -4.61 -8.05
CA ILE A 25 -1.90 -3.93 -6.77
C ILE A 25 -1.77 -4.92 -5.63
N LEU A 26 -2.67 -5.90 -5.54
CA LEU A 26 -2.61 -6.94 -4.52
C LEU A 26 -1.30 -7.74 -4.62
N LYS A 27 -0.91 -8.18 -5.82
CA LYS A 27 0.37 -8.88 -6.03
C LYS A 27 1.55 -8.06 -5.49
N LYS A 28 1.57 -6.76 -5.75
CA LYS A 28 2.66 -5.91 -5.25
C LYS A 28 2.61 -5.74 -3.73
N ILE A 29 1.46 -5.52 -3.13
CA ILE A 29 1.30 -5.41 -1.66
C ILE A 29 1.78 -6.69 -0.97
N TYR A 30 1.41 -7.85 -1.49
CA TYR A 30 1.79 -9.14 -0.89
C TYR A 30 3.27 -9.45 -1.11
N SER A 31 3.88 -8.99 -2.21
CA SER A 31 5.30 -9.23 -2.49
C SER A 31 6.27 -8.55 -1.52
N ILE A 32 5.83 -7.53 -0.77
CA ILE A 32 6.72 -6.76 0.12
C ILE A 32 6.77 -7.32 1.55
N ARG A 33 6.03 -8.39 1.85
CA ARG A 33 5.88 -8.93 3.21
C ARG A 33 7.20 -9.37 3.84
N ASP A 34 8.18 -9.82 3.06
CA ASP A 34 9.43 -10.33 3.62
C ASP A 34 10.46 -9.23 3.86
N ASN A 35 10.46 -8.19 3.04
CA ASN A 35 11.36 -7.05 3.19
C ASN A 35 10.67 -5.74 2.79
N PRO A 36 9.76 -5.23 3.64
CA PRO A 36 8.92 -4.08 3.27
C PRO A 36 9.74 -2.81 3.06
N PHE A 37 10.74 -2.56 3.91
CA PHE A 37 11.54 -1.33 3.88
C PHE A 37 12.38 -1.17 2.60
N ARG A 38 12.67 -2.26 1.88
CA ARG A 38 13.31 -2.19 0.55
C ARG A 38 12.43 -1.47 -0.49
N PHE A 39 11.11 -1.60 -0.38
CA PHE A 39 10.16 -1.09 -1.37
C PHE A 39 9.44 0.19 -0.91
N LEU A 40 9.44 0.44 0.39
CA LEU A 40 8.74 1.56 1.00
C LEU A 40 9.62 2.80 1.05
N LYS A 41 8.99 3.97 0.86
CA LYS A 41 9.61 5.27 1.10
C LYS A 41 8.80 6.02 2.14
N ARG A 42 9.46 6.53 3.17
CA ARG A 42 8.81 7.29 4.25
C ARG A 42 8.19 8.58 3.68
N LEU A 43 6.98 8.90 4.11
CA LEU A 43 6.36 10.19 3.82
C LEU A 43 6.97 11.26 4.73
N GLN A 44 7.05 12.51 4.26
CA GLN A 44 7.52 13.62 5.10
C GLN A 44 6.55 13.81 6.28
N GLY A 45 7.11 14.05 7.47
CA GLY A 45 6.34 14.44 8.65
C GLY A 45 5.65 13.33 9.46
N GLY A 46 5.95 12.03 9.28
CA GLY A 46 5.28 11.02 10.11
C GLY A 46 5.76 9.57 10.04
N LYS A 47 4.92 8.68 10.62
CA LYS A 47 5.12 7.21 10.72
C LYS A 47 4.69 6.44 9.47
N LEU A 48 4.12 7.14 8.48
CA LEU A 48 3.54 6.53 7.29
C LEU A 48 4.56 6.37 6.17
N TRP A 49 4.30 5.36 5.35
CA TRP A 49 5.13 4.96 4.24
C TRP A 49 4.30 4.96 2.95
N ARG A 50 5.00 5.10 1.83
CA ARG A 50 4.45 5.00 0.49
C ARG A 50 5.04 3.82 -0.24
N LEU A 51 4.17 2.99 -0.80
CA LEU A 51 4.50 1.95 -1.76
C LEU A 51 4.16 2.42 -3.18
N ARG A 52 5.10 2.27 -4.11
CA ARG A 52 4.88 2.54 -5.55
C ARG A 52 4.43 1.26 -6.25
N ILE A 53 3.37 1.35 -7.04
CA ILE A 53 2.74 0.20 -7.73
C ILE A 53 2.32 0.64 -9.13
N ALA A 54 3.20 0.52 -10.13
CA ALA A 54 2.94 1.03 -11.49
C ALA A 54 2.40 2.49 -11.47
N ASP A 55 1.16 2.68 -11.91
CA ASP A 55 0.44 3.95 -11.94
C ASP A 55 -0.34 4.27 -10.66
N TYR A 56 -0.13 3.50 -9.59
CA TYR A 56 -0.77 3.69 -8.29
C TYR A 56 0.26 3.91 -7.17
N ARG A 57 -0.23 4.43 -6.05
CA ARG A 57 0.50 4.51 -4.79
C ARG A 57 -0.40 4.00 -3.68
N ALA A 58 0.19 3.27 -2.74
CA ALA A 58 -0.46 2.91 -1.49
C ALA A 58 0.23 3.65 -0.34
N VAL A 59 -0.58 4.24 0.55
CA VAL A 59 -0.14 4.75 1.85
C VAL A 59 -0.31 3.62 2.85
N VAL A 60 0.77 3.30 3.57
CA VAL A 60 0.81 2.19 4.51
C VAL A 60 1.44 2.61 5.83
N GLU A 61 1.01 1.97 6.90
CA GLU A 61 1.69 1.99 8.19
C GLU A 61 2.38 0.64 8.40
N VAL A 62 3.61 0.66 8.93
CA VAL A 62 4.35 -0.56 9.28
C VAL A 62 4.52 -0.61 10.79
N VAL A 63 3.77 -1.51 11.42
CA VAL A 63 3.84 -1.77 12.86
C VAL A 63 4.91 -2.84 13.10
N ILE A 64 6.13 -2.40 13.38
CA ILE A 64 7.31 -3.26 13.53
C ILE A 64 7.12 -4.26 14.67
N SER A 65 6.61 -3.81 15.82
CA SER A 65 6.38 -4.65 16.99
C SER A 65 5.42 -5.82 16.73
N ALA A 66 4.50 -5.68 15.77
CA ALA A 66 3.49 -6.68 15.45
C ALA A 66 3.73 -7.38 14.10
N ASN A 67 4.87 -7.12 13.43
CA ASN A 67 5.13 -7.57 12.06
C ASN A 67 3.90 -7.37 11.14
N ARG A 68 3.30 -6.17 11.17
CA ARG A 68 2.06 -5.88 10.43
C ARG A 68 2.24 -4.68 9.50
N ILE A 69 1.72 -4.80 8.29
CA ILE A 69 1.59 -3.71 7.32
C ILE A 69 0.10 -3.42 7.16
N ILE A 70 -0.29 -2.18 7.43
CA ILE A 70 -1.67 -1.71 7.34
C ILE A 70 -1.77 -0.82 6.11
N VAL A 71 -2.54 -1.24 5.11
CA VAL A 71 -2.77 -0.48 3.87
C VAL A 71 -3.94 0.46 4.09
N LEU A 72 -3.64 1.73 4.34
CA LEU A 72 -4.61 2.76 4.73
C LEU A 72 -5.39 3.30 3.52
N ARG A 73 -4.70 3.56 2.42
CA ARG A 73 -5.28 4.17 1.20
C ARG A 73 -4.51 3.74 -0.03
N ILE A 74 -5.21 3.57 -1.14
CA ILE A 74 -4.63 3.37 -2.47
C ILE A 74 -5.20 4.45 -3.39
N GLY A 75 -4.37 4.99 -4.28
CA GLY A 75 -4.78 6.02 -5.22
C GLY A 75 -3.92 6.04 -6.48
N HIS A 76 -4.42 6.67 -7.54
CA HIS A 76 -3.68 6.81 -8.79
C HIS A 76 -2.53 7.83 -8.64
N ARG A 77 -1.42 7.61 -9.35
CA ARG A 77 -0.20 8.42 -9.28
C ARG A 77 -0.44 9.86 -9.74
N LYS A 78 -1.39 10.05 -10.66
CA LYS A 78 -1.79 11.34 -11.24
C LYS A 78 -2.62 12.22 -10.30
N ASN A 79 -3.20 11.66 -9.24
CA ASN A 79 -3.80 12.47 -8.16
C ASN A 79 -2.68 12.93 -7.24
N VAL A 80 -1.81 13.80 -7.76
CA VAL A 80 -0.59 14.30 -7.11
C VAL A 80 -0.99 15.30 -6.02
N TYR A 81 -1.60 14.79 -4.94
CA TYR A 81 -2.04 15.52 -3.74
C TYR A 81 -3.41 16.22 -3.83
N ASP A 82 -4.46 15.44 -4.05
CA ASP A 82 -5.73 15.69 -3.32
C ASP A 82 -5.62 15.09 -1.90
#